data_AF-A0A6I5NQW0-F1
#
_entry.id   AF-A0A6I5NQW0-F1
#
_cell.length_a   1.000
_cell.length_b   1.000
_cell.length_c   1.000
_cell.angle_alpha   90.00
_cell.angle_beta   90.00
_cell.angle_gamma   90.00
#
_symmetry.space_group_name_H-M   'P 1'
#
loop_
_entity.id
_entity.type
_entity.pdbx_description
1 polymer ?
#
loop_
_entity_poly.entity_id
_entity_poly.type
_entity_poly.pdbx_seq_one_letter_code
_entity_poly.pdbx_strand_id
1 'polypeptide(L)'
;MPYSLDTARTLAEPLVSSFFKTSEGDWCSKRRYYTLKSGDVQEVVSYLNIRFLPAGTAELTDLHQLHQLPEQTALICGAQITWESNYIHTQRKPVSGSTLFGISGSTLYRDRGFSTAKPVTANFSFREPRTMVLKTAYDGSSFEEEIKLIGESTRTRQTIVSRAGQEIMIGQYLEQRC
;
A
#
# COMPACT_ATOMS: atom_id res chain seq x y z
N MET A 1 -19.45 -3.14 24.44
CA MET A 1 -20.38 -2.73 23.38
C MET A 1 -19.57 -2.54 22.10
N PRO A 2 -19.74 -3.36 21.04
CA PRO A 2 -19.09 -3.07 19.78
C PRO A 2 -19.64 -1.74 19.23
N TYR A 3 -18.75 -0.88 18.73
CA TYR A 3 -19.13 0.38 18.11
C TYR A 3 -20.02 0.12 16.88
N SER A 4 -20.95 1.03 16.59
CA SER A 4 -21.70 0.99 15.33
C SER A 4 -20.73 1.10 14.14
N LEU A 5 -21.11 0.54 12.99
CA LEU A 5 -20.31 0.62 11.75
C LEU A 5 -19.98 2.06 11.36
N ASP A 6 -20.93 2.99 11.58
CA ASP A 6 -20.71 4.42 11.31
C ASP A 6 -19.71 5.04 12.29
N THR A 7 -19.77 4.69 13.58
CA THR A 7 -18.80 5.20 14.57
C THR A 7 -17.39 4.67 14.32
N ALA A 8 -17.26 3.40 13.93
CA ALA A 8 -15.96 2.82 13.54
C ALA A 8 -15.39 3.49 12.28
N ARG A 9 -16.26 3.81 11.30
CA ARG A 9 -15.89 4.56 10.09
C ARG A 9 -15.41 5.97 10.41
N THR A 10 -16.16 6.74 11.21
CA THR A 10 -15.79 8.13 11.57
C THR A 10 -14.44 8.22 12.30
N LEU A 11 -14.07 7.19 13.08
CA LEU A 11 -12.75 7.15 13.73
C LEU A 11 -11.62 6.74 12.78
N ALA A 12 -11.92 5.97 11.73
CA ALA A 12 -10.93 5.50 10.76
C ALA A 12 -10.50 6.58 9.75
N GLU A 13 -11.41 7.49 9.36
CA GLU A 13 -11.12 8.54 8.36
C GLU A 13 -10.02 9.53 8.77
N PRO A 14 -10.00 10.05 10.03
CA PRO A 14 -8.88 10.86 10.52
C PRO A 14 -7.58 10.05 10.62
N LEU A 15 -7.65 8.78 11.01
CA LEU A 15 -6.46 7.92 11.15
C LEU A 15 -5.79 7.63 9.81
N VAL A 16 -6.57 7.23 8.80
CA VAL A 16 -6.02 6.96 7.46
C VAL A 16 -5.45 8.21 6.80
N SER A 17 -6.15 9.34 6.94
CA SER A 17 -5.66 10.63 6.43
C SER A 17 -4.37 11.06 7.12
N SER A 18 -4.29 10.91 8.45
CA SER A 18 -3.06 11.19 9.19
C SER A 18 -1.93 10.24 8.79
N PHE A 19 -2.21 8.95 8.62
CA PHE A 19 -1.20 7.97 8.23
C PHE A 19 -0.62 8.26 6.84
N PHE A 20 -1.45 8.65 5.86
CA PHE A 20 -0.98 9.05 4.54
C PHE A 20 -0.20 10.36 4.57
N LYS A 21 -0.66 11.36 5.34
CA LYS A 21 0.09 12.62 5.55
C LYS A 21 1.46 12.36 6.17
N THR A 22 1.54 11.56 7.22
CA THR A 22 2.83 11.21 7.84
C THR A 22 3.71 10.36 6.92
N SER A 23 3.12 9.67 5.95
CA SER A 23 3.87 8.91 4.94
C SER A 23 4.38 9.76 3.77
N GLU A 24 3.87 10.99 3.58
CA GLU A 24 4.25 11.89 2.49
C GLU A 24 5.72 12.27 2.54
N GLY A 25 6.40 12.28 1.39
CA GLY A 25 7.79 12.67 1.18
C GLY A 25 8.61 11.55 0.55
N ASP A 26 9.93 11.72 0.57
CA ASP A 26 10.87 10.80 -0.06
C ASP A 26 11.31 9.68 0.90
N TRP A 27 11.49 8.48 0.36
CA TRP A 27 11.88 7.29 1.12
C TRP A 27 12.87 6.42 0.36
N CYS A 28 13.84 5.93 1.11
CA CYS A 28 14.87 4.99 0.71
C CYS A 28 14.46 3.63 1.29
N SER A 29 13.90 2.76 0.44
CA SER A 29 13.40 1.44 0.80
C SER A 29 14.44 0.36 0.52
N LYS A 30 14.81 -0.41 1.55
CA LYS A 30 15.58 -1.65 1.45
C LYS A 30 14.64 -2.82 1.69
N ARG A 31 14.47 -3.66 0.66
CA ARG A 31 13.52 -4.76 0.65
C ARG A 31 14.22 -6.10 0.48
N ARG A 32 13.72 -7.11 1.18
CA ARG A 32 14.07 -8.52 1.00
C ARG A 32 12.83 -9.35 0.73
N TYR A 33 12.86 -10.19 -0.30
CA TYR A 33 11.86 -11.23 -0.53
C TYR A 33 12.46 -12.60 -0.23
N TYR A 34 11.75 -13.37 0.57
CA TYR A 34 12.05 -14.76 0.89
C TYR A 34 11.05 -15.64 0.16
N THR A 35 11.51 -16.43 -0.81
CA THR A 35 10.68 -17.44 -1.47
C THR A 35 10.68 -18.69 -0.60
N LEU A 36 9.55 -19.02 0.02
CA LEU A 36 9.52 -20.01 1.11
C LEU A 36 9.87 -21.43 0.65
N LYS A 37 9.48 -21.80 -0.58
CA LYS A 37 9.72 -23.14 -1.11
C LYS A 37 11.17 -23.40 -1.48
N SER A 38 11.87 -22.40 -2.06
CA SER A 38 13.26 -22.55 -2.49
C SER A 38 14.28 -22.06 -1.48
N GLY A 39 13.87 -21.18 -0.55
CA GLY A 39 14.78 -20.46 0.35
C GLY A 39 15.49 -19.28 -0.32
N ASP A 40 15.16 -18.95 -1.58
CA ASP A 40 15.82 -17.87 -2.29
C ASP A 40 15.51 -16.52 -1.65
N VAL A 41 16.56 -15.70 -1.54
CA VAL A 41 16.48 -14.33 -1.06
C VAL A 41 16.75 -13.36 -2.21
N GLN A 42 15.84 -12.42 -2.42
CA GLN A 42 16.04 -11.32 -3.38
C GLN A 42 16.06 -9.99 -2.64
N GLU A 43 17.14 -9.23 -2.82
CA GLU A 43 17.30 -7.89 -2.25
C GLU A 43 17.07 -6.80 -3.31
N VAL A 44 16.28 -5.79 -2.94
CA VAL A 44 15.93 -4.67 -3.82
C VAL A 44 16.04 -3.37 -3.03
N VAL A 45 16.72 -2.38 -3.59
CA VAL A 45 16.71 -1.01 -3.08
C VAL A 45 15.79 -0.18 -3.95
N SER A 46 14.99 0.69 -3.36
CA SER A 46 14.10 1.57 -4.12
C SER A 46 14.07 2.96 -3.52
N TYR A 47 14.06 3.96 -4.39
CA TYR A 47 13.71 5.33 -4.03
C TYR A 47 12.22 5.51 -4.30
N LEU A 48 11.48 5.96 -3.29
CA LEU A 48 10.04 6.18 -3.36
C LEU A 48 9.79 7.67 -3.13
N ASN A 49 8.89 8.26 -3.92
CA ASN A 49 8.28 9.55 -3.59
C ASN A 49 6.79 9.32 -3.33
N ILE A 50 6.31 9.82 -2.19
CA ILE A 50 4.93 9.70 -1.76
C ILE A 50 4.34 11.09 -1.65
N ARG A 51 3.22 11.32 -2.34
CA ARG A 51 2.48 12.58 -2.28
C ARG A 51 1.10 12.32 -1.70
N PHE A 52 0.71 13.06 -0.67
CA PHE A 52 -0.64 12.99 -0.13
C PHE A 52 -1.63 13.63 -1.11
N LEU A 53 -2.80 13.00 -1.28
CA LEU A 53 -3.88 13.51 -2.12
C LEU A 53 -5.09 13.85 -1.23
N PRO A 54 -5.46 15.13 -1.06
CA PRO A 54 -6.70 15.48 -0.40
C PRO A 54 -7.92 15.05 -1.23
N ALA A 55 -9.11 15.04 -0.63
CA ALA A 55 -10.35 14.79 -1.37
C ALA A 55 -10.51 15.76 -2.57
N GLY A 56 -11.08 15.26 -3.66
CA GLY A 56 -11.44 16.08 -4.82
C GLY A 56 -10.30 16.45 -5.77
N THR A 57 -9.10 15.87 -5.63
CA THR A 57 -8.06 16.07 -6.66
C THR A 57 -8.40 15.35 -7.96
N ALA A 58 -7.77 15.77 -9.06
CA ALA A 58 -7.93 15.15 -10.37
C ALA A 58 -7.55 13.67 -10.34
N GLU A 59 -6.46 13.31 -9.65
CA GLU A 59 -6.00 11.92 -9.55
C GLU A 59 -7.00 11.01 -8.85
N LEU A 60 -7.70 11.52 -7.82
CA LEU A 60 -8.77 10.76 -7.16
C LEU A 60 -10.03 10.68 -8.03
N THR A 61 -10.30 11.70 -8.83
CA THR A 61 -11.39 11.67 -9.82
C THR A 61 -11.13 10.61 -10.89
N ASP A 62 -9.92 10.56 -11.43
CA ASP A 62 -9.49 9.56 -12.40
C ASP A 62 -9.57 8.15 -11.80
N LEU A 63 -9.16 7.98 -10.54
CA LEU A 63 -9.24 6.71 -9.84
C LEU A 63 -10.70 6.29 -9.58
N HIS A 64 -11.58 7.22 -9.23
CA HIS A 64 -13.01 6.97 -9.06
C HIS A 64 -13.65 6.46 -10.36
N GLN A 65 -13.32 7.09 -11.49
CA GLN A 65 -13.77 6.67 -12.82
C GLN A 65 -13.19 5.31 -13.23
N LEU A 66 -11.89 5.09 -12.98
CA LEU A 66 -11.21 3.83 -13.29
C LEU A 66 -11.85 2.63 -12.58
N HIS A 67 -12.30 2.82 -11.34
CA HIS A 67 -13.02 1.82 -10.56
C HIS A 67 -14.54 1.80 -10.81
N GLN A 68 -15.04 2.69 -11.68
CA GLN A 68 -16.47 2.81 -12.02
C GLN A 68 -17.34 2.97 -10.77
N LEU A 69 -16.88 3.79 -9.82
CA LEU A 69 -17.56 3.96 -8.56
C LEU A 69 -18.87 4.74 -8.75
N PRO A 70 -19.92 4.47 -7.96
CA PRO A 70 -21.12 5.31 -7.92
C PRO A 70 -20.77 6.76 -7.54
N GLU A 71 -21.54 7.74 -8.04
CA GLU A 71 -21.30 9.17 -7.77
C GLU A 71 -21.28 9.50 -6.27
N GLN A 72 -22.12 8.82 -5.49
CA GLN A 72 -22.19 8.98 -4.04
C GLN A 72 -20.98 8.42 -3.27
N THR A 73 -20.13 7.63 -3.93
CA THR A 73 -18.93 7.06 -3.31
C THR A 73 -17.80 8.09 -3.34
N ALA A 74 -17.70 8.89 -2.28
CA ALA A 74 -16.62 9.84 -2.12
C ALA A 74 -15.31 9.15 -1.74
N LEU A 75 -14.22 9.49 -2.45
CA LEU A 75 -12.85 9.22 -2.01
C LEU A 75 -12.40 10.36 -1.09
N ILE A 76 -12.17 10.06 0.19
CA ILE A 76 -11.93 11.08 1.23
C ILE A 76 -10.48 11.58 1.27
N CYS A 77 -9.54 10.78 0.78
CA CYS A 77 -8.13 11.10 0.60
C CYS A 77 -7.45 9.97 -0.18
N GLY A 78 -6.17 10.15 -0.48
CA GLY A 78 -5.35 9.17 -1.16
C GLY A 78 -3.87 9.47 -1.08
N ALA A 79 -3.11 8.73 -1.87
CA ALA A 79 -1.69 8.98 -2.07
C ALA A 79 -1.28 8.58 -3.48
N GLN A 80 -0.37 9.36 -4.08
CA GLN A 80 0.39 8.91 -5.23
C GLN A 80 1.75 8.42 -4.77
N ILE A 81 2.16 7.27 -5.27
CA ILE A 81 3.50 6.74 -5.02
C ILE A 81 4.19 6.57 -6.37
N THR A 82 5.39 7.10 -6.50
CA THR A 82 6.32 6.75 -7.58
C THR A 82 7.51 6.01 -6.98
N TRP A 83 8.16 5.19 -7.79
CA TRP A 83 9.36 4.48 -7.38
C TRP A 83 10.35 4.28 -8.51
N GLU A 84 11.61 4.12 -8.12
CA GLU A 84 12.67 3.57 -8.94
C GLU A 84 13.42 2.50 -8.13
N SER A 85 13.48 1.29 -8.67
CA SER A 85 14.04 0.10 -7.99
C SER A 85 15.31 -0.39 -8.67
N ASN A 86 16.34 -0.65 -7.87
CA ASN A 86 17.60 -1.28 -8.25
C ASN A 86 17.73 -2.64 -7.57
N TYR A 87 18.01 -3.69 -8.36
CA TYR A 87 18.16 -5.06 -7.85
C TYR A 87 19.63 -5.32 -7.53
N ILE A 88 19.92 -5.68 -6.27
CA ILE A 88 21.29 -5.98 -5.86
C ILE A 88 21.67 -7.38 -6.37
N HIS A 89 22.91 -7.56 -6.81
CA HIS A 89 23.47 -8.86 -7.22
C HIS A 89 22.75 -9.52 -8.41
N THR A 90 22.07 -8.75 -9.25
CA THR A 90 21.46 -9.26 -10.49
C THR A 90 21.77 -8.35 -11.67
N GLN A 91 21.74 -8.89 -12.89
CA GLN A 91 21.81 -8.09 -14.12
C GLN A 91 20.45 -7.45 -14.49
N ARG A 92 19.46 -7.47 -13.60
CA ARG A 92 18.16 -6.87 -13.89
C ARG A 92 18.29 -5.35 -13.99
N LYS A 93 17.71 -4.81 -15.05
CA LYS A 93 17.62 -3.35 -15.24
C LYS A 93 16.79 -2.72 -14.12
N PRO A 94 17.07 -1.45 -13.78
CA PRO A 94 16.21 -0.69 -12.88
C PRO A 94 14.77 -0.68 -13.39
N VAL A 95 13.83 -0.72 -12.45
CA VAL A 95 12.39 -0.68 -12.76
C VAL A 95 11.79 0.52 -12.05
N SER A 96 11.17 1.41 -12.82
CA SER A 96 10.39 2.52 -12.28
C SER A 96 8.89 2.30 -12.46
N GLY A 97 8.09 2.99 -11.66
CA GLY A 97 6.64 2.93 -11.77
C GLY A 97 5.94 3.97 -10.92
N SER A 98 4.61 3.98 -11.04
CA SER A 98 3.73 4.80 -10.22
C SER A 98 2.44 4.04 -9.90
N THR A 99 1.79 4.40 -8.80
CA THR A 99 0.47 3.91 -8.42
C THR A 99 -0.29 5.00 -7.68
N LEU A 100 -1.61 4.98 -7.80
CA LEU A 100 -2.54 5.87 -7.11
C LEU A 100 -3.37 5.07 -6.13
N PHE A 101 -3.52 5.61 -4.92
CA PHE A 101 -4.39 5.10 -3.87
C PHE A 101 -5.51 6.08 -3.57
N GLY A 102 -6.71 5.58 -3.31
CA GLY A 102 -7.86 6.35 -2.84
C GLY A 102 -8.62 5.59 -1.77
N ILE A 103 -9.19 6.31 -0.81
CA ILE A 103 -9.87 5.72 0.36
C ILE A 103 -11.36 6.03 0.32
N SER A 104 -12.20 5.00 0.49
CA SER A 104 -13.62 5.17 0.85
C SER A 104 -14.04 4.12 1.86
N GLY A 105 -14.56 4.56 3.00
CA GLY A 105 -14.89 3.67 4.12
C GLY A 105 -13.66 2.88 4.58
N SER A 106 -13.76 1.55 4.58
CA SER A 106 -12.65 0.63 4.90
C SER A 106 -11.92 0.07 3.67
N THR A 107 -12.21 0.62 2.48
CA THR A 107 -11.63 0.16 1.21
C THR A 107 -10.58 1.14 0.71
N LEU A 108 -9.43 0.58 0.32
CA LEU A 108 -8.37 1.26 -0.40
C LEU A 108 -8.41 0.81 -1.88
N TYR A 109 -8.68 1.75 -2.76
CA TYR A 109 -8.69 1.58 -4.21
C TYR A 109 -7.30 1.85 -4.78
N ARG A 110 -6.86 1.00 -5.71
CA ARG A 110 -5.55 1.12 -6.38
C ARG A 110 -5.73 1.10 -7.89
N ASP A 111 -4.99 1.92 -8.61
CA ASP A 111 -5.00 1.91 -10.09
C ASP A 111 -4.43 0.61 -10.67
N ARG A 112 -3.56 -0.08 -9.92
CA ARG A 112 -2.93 -1.35 -10.30
C ARG A 112 -2.62 -2.25 -9.11
N GLY A 113 -2.50 -3.54 -9.38
CA GLY A 113 -1.94 -4.52 -8.44
C GLY A 113 -0.42 -4.64 -8.55
N PHE A 114 0.18 -5.46 -7.69
CA PHE A 114 1.63 -5.72 -7.71
C PHE A 114 2.09 -6.42 -9.01
N SER A 115 1.24 -7.28 -9.56
CA SER A 115 1.54 -8.10 -10.74
C SER A 115 0.50 -7.96 -11.86
N THR A 116 -0.36 -6.94 -11.78
CA THR A 116 -1.43 -6.71 -12.75
C THR A 116 -1.63 -5.22 -12.96
N ALA A 117 -1.85 -4.81 -14.21
CA ALA A 117 -2.20 -3.44 -14.56
C ALA A 117 -3.69 -3.12 -14.31
N LYS A 118 -4.48 -4.12 -13.92
CA LYS A 118 -5.91 -3.91 -13.61
C LYS A 118 -6.07 -3.20 -12.26
N PRO A 119 -7.10 -2.34 -12.12
CA PRO A 119 -7.44 -1.76 -10.83
C PRO A 119 -7.78 -2.86 -9.83
N VAL A 120 -7.33 -2.68 -8.58
CA VAL A 120 -7.57 -3.62 -7.48
C VAL A 120 -8.00 -2.86 -6.24
N THR A 121 -8.67 -3.56 -5.33
CA THR A 121 -9.06 -3.02 -4.03
C THR A 121 -8.42 -3.82 -2.91
N ALA A 122 -8.20 -3.14 -1.79
CA ALA A 122 -7.77 -3.74 -0.54
C ALA A 122 -8.72 -3.32 0.58
N ASN A 123 -8.98 -4.24 1.50
CA ASN A 123 -9.54 -3.85 2.80
C ASN A 123 -8.39 -3.36 3.66
N PHE A 124 -8.57 -2.23 4.34
CA PHE A 124 -7.60 -1.75 5.31
C PHE A 124 -8.19 -1.69 6.72
N SER A 125 -7.30 -1.83 7.69
CA SER A 125 -7.60 -1.59 9.10
C SER A 125 -6.35 -1.07 9.80
N PHE A 126 -6.52 -0.61 11.04
CA PHE A 126 -5.41 -0.19 11.89
C PHE A 126 -5.32 -1.11 13.09
N ARG A 127 -4.14 -1.71 13.31
CA ARG A 127 -3.84 -2.43 14.57
C ARG A 127 -3.59 -1.45 15.71
N GLU A 128 -2.92 -0.35 15.36
CA GLU A 128 -2.57 0.78 16.20
C GLU A 128 -2.64 2.04 15.32
N PRO A 129 -2.75 3.26 15.85
CA PRO A 129 -2.87 4.49 15.05
C PRO A 129 -1.78 4.68 13.98
N ARG A 130 -0.59 4.10 14.18
CA ARG A 130 0.57 4.19 13.27
C ARG A 130 0.90 2.85 12.58
N THR A 131 -0.01 1.87 12.62
CA THR A 131 0.20 0.54 12.04
C THR A 131 -1.02 0.15 11.20
N MET A 132 -0.92 0.37 9.89
CA MET A 132 -1.94 0.02 8.90
C MET A 132 -1.75 -1.43 8.43
N VAL A 133 -2.85 -2.16 8.30
CA VAL A 133 -2.89 -3.49 7.68
C VAL A 133 -3.72 -3.43 6.42
N LEU A 134 -3.22 -4.00 5.32
CA LEU A 134 -3.90 -4.11 4.04
C LEU A 134 -4.10 -5.58 3.69
N LYS A 135 -5.28 -5.92 3.18
CA LYS A 135 -5.58 -7.23 2.61
C LYS A 135 -6.10 -7.06 1.19
N THR A 136 -5.31 -7.54 0.22
CA THR A 136 -5.64 -7.50 -1.21
C THR A 136 -5.72 -8.92 -1.73
N ALA A 137 -6.66 -9.23 -2.63
CA ALA A 137 -6.69 -10.51 -3.32
C ALA A 137 -7.08 -10.32 -4.78
N TYR A 138 -6.33 -10.95 -5.68
CA TYR A 138 -6.60 -10.96 -7.12
C TYR A 138 -5.83 -12.11 -7.78
N ASP A 139 -6.28 -12.57 -8.95
CA ASP A 139 -5.61 -13.61 -9.75
C ASP A 139 -5.23 -14.88 -8.95
N GLY A 140 -6.08 -15.28 -8.00
CA GLY A 140 -5.87 -16.46 -7.14
C GLY A 140 -4.75 -16.31 -6.09
N SER A 141 -4.21 -15.09 -5.92
CA SER A 141 -3.21 -14.74 -4.91
C SER A 141 -3.79 -13.76 -3.90
N SER A 142 -3.32 -13.83 -2.66
CA SER A 142 -3.63 -12.89 -1.59
C SER A 142 -2.36 -12.24 -1.05
N PHE A 143 -2.49 -10.98 -0.66
CA PHE A 143 -1.42 -10.15 -0.16
C PHE A 143 -1.87 -9.53 1.15
N GLU A 144 -1.14 -9.83 2.22
CA GLU A 144 -1.34 -9.21 3.52
C GLU A 144 -0.14 -8.31 3.80
N GLU A 145 -0.37 -7.00 3.87
CA GLU A 145 0.67 -6.02 4.16
C GLU A 145 0.44 -5.39 5.54
N GLU A 146 1.48 -5.29 6.35
CA GLU A 146 1.49 -4.48 7.57
C GLU A 146 2.53 -3.37 7.41
N ILE A 147 2.11 -2.12 7.59
CA ILE A 147 2.92 -0.92 7.40
C ILE A 147 2.91 -0.14 8.71
N LYS A 148 4.08 -0.01 9.34
CA LYS A 148 4.24 0.64 10.63
C LYS A 148 5.16 1.84 10.54
N LEU A 149 4.67 3.02 10.92
CA LEU A 149 5.47 4.23 11.04
C LEU A 149 6.18 4.22 12.41
N ILE A 150 7.50 4.38 12.41
CA ILE A 150 8.38 4.36 13.58
C ILE A 150 9.07 5.72 13.70
N GLY A 151 8.58 6.55 14.64
CA GLY A 151 8.97 7.95 14.69
C GLY A 151 8.65 8.66 13.37
N GLU A 152 9.38 9.72 13.03
CA GLU A 152 9.05 10.55 11.86
C GLU A 152 9.84 10.18 10.60
N SER A 153 10.93 9.42 10.74
CA SER A 153 11.88 9.18 9.66
C SER A 153 12.03 7.72 9.22
N THR A 154 11.34 6.80 9.88
CA THR A 154 11.46 5.36 9.63
C THR A 154 10.09 4.72 9.52
N ARG A 155 9.95 3.75 8.62
CA ARG A 155 8.82 2.84 8.61
C ARG A 155 9.25 1.45 8.23
N THR A 156 8.57 0.47 8.78
CA THR A 156 8.72 -0.93 8.40
C THR A 156 7.50 -1.38 7.64
N ARG A 157 7.72 -2.27 6.69
CA ARG A 157 6.62 -3.00 6.06
C ARG A 157 6.94 -4.49 6.03
N GLN A 158 5.90 -5.29 6.15
CA GLN A 158 5.95 -6.72 5.90
C GLN A 158 4.83 -7.08 4.93
N THR A 159 5.11 -7.96 3.97
CA THR A 159 4.12 -8.51 3.05
C THR A 159 4.16 -10.02 3.15
N ILE A 160 3.01 -10.66 3.29
CA ILE A 160 2.84 -12.11 3.10
C ILE A 160 2.07 -12.31 1.80
N VAL A 161 2.65 -13.08 0.88
CA VAL A 161 2.01 -13.46 -0.37
C VAL A 161 1.62 -14.92 -0.28
N SER A 162 0.35 -15.20 -0.46
CA SER A 162 -0.19 -16.56 -0.50
C SER A 162 -0.86 -16.83 -1.84
N ARG A 163 -0.82 -18.08 -2.29
CA ARG A 163 -1.50 -18.55 -3.51
C ARG A 163 -2.15 -19.88 -3.22
N ALA A 164 -3.42 -20.02 -3.61
CA ALA A 164 -4.23 -21.21 -3.30
C ALA A 164 -4.20 -21.60 -1.79
N GLY A 165 -4.20 -20.59 -0.91
CA GLY A 165 -4.20 -20.80 0.54
C GLY A 165 -2.86 -21.19 1.17
N GLN A 166 -1.76 -21.17 0.42
CA GLN A 166 -0.41 -21.43 0.94
C GLN A 166 0.47 -20.20 0.82
N GLU A 167 1.20 -19.87 1.87
CA GLU A 167 2.23 -18.83 1.85
C GLU A 167 3.37 -19.25 0.92
N ILE A 168 3.70 -18.38 -0.03
CA ILE A 168 4.76 -18.65 -1.01
C ILE A 168 5.95 -17.69 -0.87
N MET A 169 5.71 -16.49 -0.34
CA MET A 169 6.73 -15.46 -0.24
C MET A 169 6.46 -14.51 0.93
N ILE A 170 7.55 -14.10 1.60
CA ILE A 170 7.53 -13.05 2.62
C ILE A 170 8.40 -11.90 2.14
N GLY A 171 7.86 -10.68 2.14
CA GLY A 171 8.60 -9.44 1.91
C GLY A 171 8.83 -8.71 3.23
N GLN A 172 10.05 -8.26 3.47
CA GLN A 172 10.40 -7.39 4.60
C GLN A 172 11.09 -6.12 4.10
N TYR A 173 10.70 -4.99 4.67
CA TYR A 173 11.07 -3.68 4.17
C TYR A 173 11.48 -2.78 5.34
N LEU A 174 12.66 -2.19 5.22
CA LEU A 174 13.09 -1.05 6.02
C LEU A 174 13.10 0.17 5.11
N GLU A 175 12.28 1.15 5.43
CA GLU A 175 12.11 2.34 4.61
C GLU A 175 12.42 3.56 5.48
N GLN A 176 13.40 4.37 5.06
CA GLN A 176 13.87 5.54 5.80
C GLN A 176 13.72 6.78 4.94
N ARG A 177 13.51 7.95 5.55
CA ARG A 177 13.49 9.20 4.80
C ARG A 177 14.81 9.41 4.07
N CYS A 178 14.70 9.78 2.80
CA CYS A 178 15.69 10.59 2.12
C CYS A 178 15.12 12.02 2.04
#